data_AF-A0A2E0UIZ4-F1
#
_entry.id   AF-A0A2E0UIZ4-F1
#
_cell.length_a   1.000
_cell.length_b   1.000
_cell.length_c   1.000
_cell.angle_alpha   90.00
_cell.angle_beta   90.00
_cell.angle_gamma   90.00
#
_symmetry.space_group_name_H-M   'P 1'
#
loop_
_entity.id
_entity.type
_entity.pdbx_description
1 polymer ?
#
loop_
_entity_poly.entity_id
_entity_poly.type
_entity_poly.pdbx_seq_one_letter_code
_entity_poly.pdbx_strand_id
1 'polypeptide(L)'
;MGTKEKVCNFWNDLEESRSVEITKSVIRHLHEAIPQATAVEVACEADDKRGCDFWVTLYSGRKLAVDAKIRSTDCRKYGNNDICLEVWSDIDGKRIGWTLDRSKITDYVCWYWSSTDRFAIFPFLPLQAVFKVCGPQWLNQYGRQRQQNRGYVSESVFVPIVTIHDALNQYYMSELQAEKEKLYPDRN
;
A
#
# COMPACT_ATOMS: atom_id res chain seq x y z
N MET A 1 -6.55 12.74 27.14
CA MET A 1 -7.00 11.58 26.35
C MET A 1 -5.77 10.79 25.94
N GLY A 2 -5.56 9.62 26.52
CA GLY A 2 -4.38 8.80 26.21
C GLY A 2 -4.43 8.34 24.76
N THR A 3 -3.36 8.61 24.01
CA THR A 3 -3.10 7.97 22.73
C THR A 3 -3.07 6.46 22.96
N LYS A 4 -4.13 5.76 22.55
CA LYS A 4 -4.11 4.30 22.48
C LYS A 4 -3.00 3.93 21.52
N GLU A 5 -1.95 3.29 22.04
CA GLU A 5 -0.85 2.76 21.25
C GLU A 5 -1.44 1.89 20.12
N LYS A 6 -1.20 2.31 18.87
CA LYS A 6 -1.46 1.48 17.70
C LYS A 6 -0.39 0.40 17.69
N VAL A 7 -0.65 -0.73 18.33
CA VAL A 7 0.31 -1.84 18.43
C VAL A 7 0.51 -2.44 17.04
N CYS A 8 1.64 -2.14 16.42
CA CYS A 8 2.20 -2.86 15.28
C CYS A 8 3.46 -3.58 15.77
N ASN A 9 3.49 -4.91 15.76
CA ASN A 9 4.69 -5.68 16.07
C ASN A 9 5.23 -6.27 14.78
N PHE A 10 6.29 -5.63 14.24
CA PHE A 10 6.91 -6.00 12.98
C PHE A 10 7.31 -7.48 12.92
N TRP A 11 7.84 -8.05 14.00
CA TRP A 11 8.30 -9.44 14.01
C TRP A 11 7.14 -10.43 13.95
N ASN A 12 6.07 -10.16 14.69
CA ASN A 12 4.86 -10.99 14.63
C ASN A 12 4.21 -10.92 13.24
N ASP A 13 4.11 -9.71 12.67
CA ASP A 13 3.53 -9.53 11.34
C ASP A 13 4.41 -10.18 10.24
N LEU A 14 5.73 -10.20 10.41
CA LEU A 14 6.68 -10.87 9.51
C LEU A 14 6.63 -12.41 9.61
N GLU A 15 6.40 -12.95 10.79
CA GLU A 15 6.17 -14.40 10.95
C GLU A 15 4.83 -14.81 10.33
N GLU A 16 3.79 -14.01 10.53
CA GLU A 16 2.48 -14.25 9.93
C GLU A 16 2.50 -14.18 8.41
N SER A 17 3.28 -13.27 7.80
CA SER A 17 3.36 -13.19 6.34
C SER A 17 3.90 -14.46 5.68
N ARG A 18 4.58 -15.31 6.45
CA ARG A 18 5.13 -16.61 6.02
C ARG A 18 4.15 -17.78 6.24
N SER A 19 2.99 -17.54 6.84
CA SER A 19 1.99 -18.58 7.08
C SER A 19 1.30 -19.01 5.78
N VAL A 20 1.33 -20.32 5.51
CA VAL A 20 0.69 -20.92 4.32
C VAL A 20 -0.78 -20.56 4.21
N GLU A 21 -1.50 -20.50 5.32
CA GLU A 21 -2.94 -20.19 5.31
C GLU A 21 -3.19 -18.71 4.96
N ILE A 22 -2.37 -17.81 5.50
CA ILE A 22 -2.44 -16.38 5.16
C ILE A 22 -2.09 -16.18 3.68
N THR A 23 -1.05 -16.84 3.18
CA THR A 23 -0.68 -16.79 1.77
C THR A 23 -1.84 -17.22 0.86
N LYS A 24 -2.54 -18.31 1.20
CA LYS A 24 -3.72 -18.77 0.44
C LYS A 24 -4.85 -17.73 0.43
N SER A 25 -5.14 -17.11 1.59
CA SER A 25 -6.16 -16.07 1.66
C SER A 25 -5.80 -14.85 0.81
N VAL A 26 -4.54 -14.39 0.84
CA VAL A 26 -4.08 -13.28 0.01
C VAL A 26 -4.18 -13.63 -1.47
N ILE A 27 -3.75 -14.83 -1.88
CA ILE A 27 -3.90 -15.33 -3.26
C ILE A 27 -5.35 -15.27 -3.72
N ARG A 28 -6.29 -15.75 -2.90
CA ARG A 28 -7.73 -15.73 -3.20
C ARG A 28 -8.22 -14.28 -3.39
N HIS A 29 -7.93 -13.39 -2.43
CA HIS A 29 -8.37 -11.98 -2.51
C HIS A 29 -7.80 -11.27 -3.73
N LEU A 30 -6.52 -11.50 -4.07
CA LEU A 30 -5.92 -10.91 -5.27
C LEU A 30 -6.55 -11.43 -6.55
N HIS A 31 -6.83 -12.74 -6.62
CA HIS A 31 -7.48 -13.35 -7.78
C HIS A 31 -8.91 -12.83 -7.97
N GLU A 32 -9.66 -12.62 -6.89
CA GLU A 32 -11.02 -12.09 -6.93
C GLU A 32 -11.06 -10.58 -7.24
N ALA A 33 -10.13 -9.81 -6.68
CA ALA A 33 -10.12 -8.36 -6.79
C ALA A 33 -9.58 -7.82 -8.11
N ILE A 34 -8.66 -8.55 -8.76
CA ILE A 34 -8.02 -8.08 -10.00
C ILE A 34 -8.77 -8.66 -11.20
N PRO A 35 -9.43 -7.82 -12.02
CA PRO A 35 -10.15 -8.30 -13.19
C PRO A 35 -9.24 -9.03 -14.16
N GLN A 36 -9.73 -10.13 -14.71
CA GLN A 36 -8.99 -11.00 -15.65
C GLN A 36 -7.76 -11.68 -15.06
N ALA A 37 -7.59 -11.73 -13.74
CA ALA A 37 -6.61 -12.60 -13.12
C ALA A 37 -6.90 -14.06 -13.49
N THR A 38 -5.85 -14.77 -13.90
CA THR A 38 -5.90 -16.20 -14.27
C THR A 38 -5.02 -17.06 -13.37
N ALA A 39 -4.00 -16.45 -12.76
CA ALA A 39 -3.15 -17.09 -11.77
C ALA A 39 -2.58 -16.02 -10.82
N VAL A 40 -2.35 -16.42 -9.57
CA VAL A 40 -1.62 -15.63 -8.58
C VAL A 40 -0.57 -16.53 -7.94
N GLU A 41 0.69 -16.10 -7.99
CA GLU A 41 1.85 -16.89 -7.56
C GLU A 41 2.68 -16.08 -6.56
N VAL A 42 3.25 -16.74 -5.55
CA VAL A 42 4.23 -16.11 -4.66
C VAL A 42 5.49 -15.82 -5.46
N ALA A 43 6.00 -14.60 -5.33
CA ALA A 43 7.22 -14.18 -6.01
C ALA A 43 8.48 -14.76 -5.34
N CYS A 44 9.60 -14.75 -6.05
CA CYS A 44 10.86 -15.25 -5.49
C CYS A 44 11.57 -14.19 -4.64
N GLU A 45 12.59 -14.58 -3.87
CA GLU A 45 13.33 -13.66 -2.99
C GLU A 45 13.98 -12.47 -3.74
N ALA A 46 14.38 -12.67 -4.99
CA ALA A 46 14.94 -11.59 -5.81
C ALA A 46 13.88 -10.54 -6.21
N ASP A 47 12.63 -10.97 -6.38
CA ASP A 47 11.49 -10.10 -6.69
C ASP A 47 11.01 -9.35 -5.45
N ASP A 48 10.98 -10.02 -4.28
CA ASP A 48 10.62 -9.42 -2.99
C ASP A 48 11.48 -8.17 -2.69
N LYS A 49 12.80 -8.28 -2.86
CA LYS A 49 13.74 -7.15 -2.69
C LYS A 49 13.39 -5.94 -3.57
N ARG A 50 12.71 -6.18 -4.70
CA ARG A 50 12.27 -5.17 -5.66
C ARG A 50 10.83 -4.70 -5.43
N GLY A 51 10.15 -5.18 -4.38
CA GLY A 51 8.78 -4.81 -4.02
C GLY A 51 7.71 -5.67 -4.68
N CYS A 52 7.95 -6.96 -4.85
CA CYS A 52 6.96 -7.88 -5.39
C CYS A 52 6.90 -9.13 -4.51
N ASP A 53 5.81 -9.26 -3.77
CA ASP A 53 5.48 -10.46 -2.98
C ASP A 53 4.69 -11.47 -3.82
N PHE A 54 3.86 -10.98 -4.75
CA PHE A 54 3.01 -11.80 -5.60
C PHE A 54 3.03 -11.34 -7.05
N TRP A 55 3.03 -12.30 -7.96
CA TRP A 55 2.76 -12.09 -9.37
C TRP A 55 1.32 -12.47 -9.70
N VAL A 56 0.59 -11.55 -10.32
CA VAL A 56 -0.77 -11.78 -10.84
C VAL A 56 -0.70 -11.85 -12.35
N THR A 57 -1.00 -13.01 -12.93
CA THR A 57 -1.02 -13.21 -14.38
C THR A 57 -2.42 -12.92 -14.91
N LEU A 58 -2.53 -11.96 -15.82
CA LEU A 58 -3.78 -11.62 -16.49
C LEU A 58 -4.05 -12.55 -17.68
N TYR A 59 -5.29 -12.62 -18.13
CA TYR A 59 -5.70 -13.38 -19.32
C TYR A 59 -4.88 -13.03 -20.58
N SER A 60 -4.41 -11.78 -20.68
CA SER A 60 -3.52 -11.34 -21.78
C SER A 60 -2.10 -11.89 -21.70
N GLY A 61 -1.73 -12.61 -20.64
CA GLY A 61 -0.37 -13.04 -20.33
C GLY A 61 0.49 -11.98 -19.65
N ARG A 62 0.01 -10.72 -19.53
CA ARG A 62 0.70 -9.68 -18.75
C ARG A 62 0.74 -10.07 -17.28
N LYS A 63 1.88 -9.84 -16.63
CA LYS A 63 2.04 -9.98 -15.17
C LYS A 63 1.95 -8.61 -14.48
N LEU A 64 1.29 -8.59 -13.33
CA LEU A 64 1.26 -7.45 -12.40
C LEU A 64 2.00 -7.81 -11.12
N ALA A 65 2.88 -6.93 -10.66
CA ALA A 65 3.61 -7.07 -9.40
C ALA A 65 2.77 -6.52 -8.23
N VAL A 66 2.62 -7.30 -7.16
CA VAL A 66 1.87 -6.88 -5.96
C VAL A 66 2.75 -6.97 -4.72
N ASP A 67 2.81 -5.88 -3.96
CA ASP A 67 3.46 -5.80 -2.63
C ASP A 67 2.39 -5.92 -1.53
N ALA A 68 2.53 -6.90 -0.63
CA ALA A 68 1.54 -7.25 0.37
C ALA A 68 1.97 -6.80 1.78
N LYS A 69 1.18 -5.92 2.39
CA LYS A 69 1.31 -5.47 3.76
C LYS A 69 0.38 -6.27 4.67
N ILE A 70 0.85 -7.42 5.11
CA ILE A 70 0.12 -8.33 6.00
C ILE A 70 0.18 -7.79 7.44
N ARG A 71 -0.95 -7.83 8.14
CA ARG A 71 -1.09 -7.39 9.54
C ARG A 71 -1.92 -8.40 10.32
N SER A 72 -1.43 -8.78 11.49
CA SER A 72 -2.11 -9.68 12.42
C SER A 72 -3.43 -9.13 12.96
N THR A 73 -3.49 -7.81 13.13
CA THR A 73 -4.59 -7.13 13.81
C THR A 73 -5.28 -6.13 12.90
N ASP A 74 -6.60 -6.29 12.73
CA ASP A 74 -7.43 -5.26 12.09
C ASP A 74 -7.60 -4.04 13.01
N CYS A 75 -7.16 -2.88 12.56
CA CYS A 75 -7.26 -1.63 13.31
C CYS A 75 -8.72 -1.16 13.53
N ARG A 76 -9.69 -1.73 12.80
CA ARG A 76 -11.13 -1.47 12.98
C ARG A 76 -11.63 -1.80 14.37
N LYS A 77 -11.03 -2.80 15.02
CA LYS A 77 -11.36 -3.13 16.42
C LYS A 77 -11.07 -1.99 17.40
N TYR A 78 -10.27 -1.01 16.99
CA TYR A 78 -9.96 0.21 17.74
C TYR A 78 -10.67 1.46 17.21
N GLY A 79 -11.62 1.31 16.28
CA GLY A 79 -12.33 2.41 15.62
C GLY A 79 -11.53 3.09 14.50
N ASN A 80 -10.40 2.52 14.09
CA ASN A 80 -9.58 3.06 13.01
C ASN A 80 -9.80 2.24 11.72
N ASN A 81 -9.78 2.88 10.55
CA ASN A 81 -9.84 2.19 9.27
C ASN A 81 -8.80 2.80 8.33
N ASP A 82 -7.55 2.77 8.78
CA ASP A 82 -6.41 3.38 8.13
C ASP A 82 -5.45 2.34 7.55
N ILE A 83 -4.63 2.80 6.60
CA ILE A 83 -3.49 2.04 6.09
C ILE A 83 -2.20 2.80 6.37
N CYS A 84 -1.14 2.04 6.56
CA CYS A 84 0.19 2.55 6.85
C CYS A 84 0.90 2.90 5.54
N LEU A 85 1.33 4.15 5.39
CA LEU A 85 2.18 4.63 4.30
C LEU A 85 3.54 5.03 4.88
N GLU A 86 4.60 4.35 4.45
CA GLU A 86 5.96 4.61 4.94
C GLU A 86 6.57 5.83 4.24
N VAL A 87 7.12 6.75 5.03
CA VAL A 87 7.82 7.96 4.56
C VAL A 87 9.32 7.74 4.53
N TRP A 88 9.85 7.12 5.59
CA TRP A 88 11.27 6.84 5.76
C TRP A 88 11.43 5.38 6.19
N SER A 89 12.25 4.63 5.45
CA SER A 89 12.69 3.29 5.88
C SER A 89 13.82 3.38 6.91
N ASP A 90 14.63 4.46 6.83
CA ASP A 90 15.64 4.82 7.83
C ASP A 90 15.79 6.35 7.85
N ILE A 91 15.32 7.00 8.90
CA ILE A 91 15.39 8.45 9.08
C ILE A 91 16.85 8.92 9.12
N ASP A 92 17.69 8.25 9.93
CA ASP A 92 19.07 8.67 10.17
C ASP A 92 19.95 8.38 8.95
N GLY A 93 19.71 7.22 8.32
CA GLY A 93 20.34 6.84 7.05
C GLY A 93 19.78 7.54 5.82
N LYS A 94 18.77 8.42 5.98
CA LYS A 94 18.07 9.13 4.89
C LYS A 94 17.56 8.22 3.77
N ARG A 95 17.14 7.00 4.12
CA ARG A 95 16.57 6.04 3.16
C ARG A 95 15.06 6.27 3.04
N ILE A 96 14.61 6.57 1.83
CA ILE A 96 13.20 6.80 1.54
C ILE A 96 12.37 5.57 1.87
N GLY A 97 11.14 5.79 2.33
CA GLY A 97 10.17 4.73 2.54
C GLY A 97 9.60 4.21 1.22
N TRP A 98 9.05 2.99 1.25
CA TRP A 98 8.54 2.33 0.05
C TRP A 98 7.47 3.15 -0.69
N THR A 99 6.67 3.96 0.02
CA THR A 99 5.60 4.77 -0.60
C THR A 99 6.14 5.73 -1.65
N LEU A 100 7.37 6.23 -1.50
CA LEU A 100 8.01 7.19 -2.41
C LEU A 100 9.15 6.56 -3.23
N ASP A 101 9.42 5.26 -3.06
CA ASP A 101 10.49 4.57 -3.75
C ASP A 101 10.09 4.22 -5.18
N ARG A 102 10.70 4.91 -6.15
CA ARG A 102 10.47 4.73 -7.58
C ARG A 102 11.25 3.56 -8.18
N SER A 103 12.15 2.93 -7.41
CA SER A 103 12.89 1.75 -7.86
C SER A 103 12.07 0.46 -7.77
N LYS A 104 10.94 0.51 -7.05
CA LYS A 104 10.03 -0.62 -6.87
C LYS A 104 9.31 -0.96 -8.17
N ILE A 105 9.20 -2.24 -8.48
CA ILE A 105 8.50 -2.75 -9.67
C ILE A 105 6.99 -2.88 -9.46
N THR A 106 6.51 -2.55 -8.27
CA THR A 106 5.14 -2.75 -7.79
C THR A 106 4.11 -2.06 -8.67
N ASP A 107 3.10 -2.80 -9.13
CA ASP A 107 1.91 -2.26 -9.79
C ASP A 107 0.81 -1.94 -8.76
N TYR A 108 0.63 -2.80 -7.75
CA TYR A 108 -0.38 -2.65 -6.70
C TYR A 108 0.20 -2.93 -5.32
N VAL A 109 -0.34 -2.24 -4.31
CA VAL A 109 -0.09 -2.56 -2.90
C VAL A 109 -1.36 -3.10 -2.27
N CYS A 110 -1.26 -4.24 -1.60
CA CYS A 110 -2.36 -4.91 -0.93
C CYS A 110 -2.14 -4.89 0.58
N TRP A 111 -3.04 -4.31 1.35
CA TRP A 111 -3.09 -4.49 2.80
C TRP A 111 -4.02 -5.63 3.12
N TYR A 112 -3.57 -6.59 3.92
CA TYR A 112 -4.35 -7.74 4.37
C TYR A 112 -4.32 -7.85 5.89
N TRP A 113 -5.49 -8.01 6.50
CA TRP A 113 -5.65 -8.16 7.95
C TRP A 113 -6.11 -9.58 8.28
N SER A 114 -5.20 -10.40 8.80
CA SER A 114 -5.43 -11.84 9.00
C SER A 114 -6.54 -12.13 10.01
N SER A 115 -6.64 -11.34 11.10
CA SER A 115 -7.68 -11.53 12.13
C SER A 115 -9.13 -11.40 11.65
N THR A 116 -9.38 -10.73 10.53
CA THR A 116 -10.73 -10.44 10.02
C THR A 116 -10.93 -10.84 8.56
N ASP A 117 -9.91 -11.43 7.93
CA ASP A 117 -9.89 -11.76 6.49
C ASP A 117 -10.26 -10.56 5.59
N ARG A 118 -9.93 -9.36 6.06
CA ARG A 118 -10.18 -8.12 5.32
C ARG A 118 -8.97 -7.79 4.46
N PHE A 119 -9.21 -7.17 3.31
CA PHE A 119 -8.14 -6.59 2.50
C PHE A 119 -8.50 -5.21 1.96
N ALA A 120 -7.50 -4.50 1.44
CA ALA A 120 -7.63 -3.29 0.64
C ALA A 120 -6.49 -3.26 -0.37
N ILE A 121 -6.79 -2.96 -1.63
CA ILE A 121 -5.81 -2.92 -2.71
C ILE A 121 -5.82 -1.55 -3.40
N PHE A 122 -4.64 -1.01 -3.67
CA PHE A 122 -4.49 0.29 -4.33
C PHE A 122 -3.43 0.22 -5.43
N PRO A 123 -3.64 0.92 -6.56
CA PRO A 123 -2.63 1.03 -7.61
C PRO A 123 -1.47 1.89 -7.11
N PHE A 124 -0.25 1.37 -7.24
CA PHE A 124 0.93 1.94 -6.59
C PHE A 124 1.31 3.30 -7.18
N LEU A 125 1.45 3.42 -8.50
CA LEU A 125 1.87 4.69 -9.12
C LEU A 125 0.91 5.86 -8.83
N PRO A 126 -0.42 5.73 -8.97
CA PRO A 126 -1.37 6.75 -8.54
C PRO A 126 -1.26 7.07 -7.04
N LEU A 127 -1.07 6.04 -6.19
CA LEU A 127 -0.87 6.25 -4.76
C LEU A 127 0.40 7.07 -4.48
N GLN A 128 1.51 6.82 -5.17
CA GLN A 128 2.73 7.62 -5.03
C GLN A 128 2.49 9.08 -5.46
N ALA A 129 1.79 9.30 -6.57
CA ALA A 129 1.47 10.64 -7.07
C ALA A 129 0.62 11.43 -6.06
N VAL A 130 -0.43 10.80 -5.54
CA VAL A 130 -1.28 11.36 -4.48
C VAL A 130 -0.46 11.62 -3.21
N PHE A 131 0.35 10.66 -2.76
CA PHE A 131 1.14 10.82 -1.53
C PHE A 131 2.16 11.95 -1.65
N LYS A 132 2.72 12.18 -2.83
CA LYS A 132 3.64 13.30 -3.07
C LYS A 132 2.98 14.66 -2.83
N VAL A 133 1.69 14.79 -3.14
CA VAL A 133 0.92 16.04 -3.00
C VAL A 133 0.30 16.15 -1.61
N CYS A 134 -0.43 15.11 -1.17
CA CYS A 134 -1.20 15.12 0.06
C CYS A 134 -0.38 14.71 1.30
N GLY A 135 0.76 14.02 1.11
CA GLY A 135 1.58 13.48 2.19
C GLY A 135 1.98 14.49 3.25
N PRO A 136 2.46 15.70 2.92
CA PRO A 136 2.76 16.73 3.92
C PRO A 136 1.55 17.10 4.79
N GLN A 137 0.36 17.25 4.19
CA GLN A 137 -0.88 17.51 4.93
C GLN A 137 -1.24 16.32 5.81
N TRP A 138 -1.16 15.09 5.29
CA TRP A 138 -1.48 13.88 6.04
C TRP A 138 -0.55 13.67 7.24
N LEU A 139 0.74 13.96 7.10
CA LEU A 139 1.69 13.92 8.21
C LEU A 139 1.34 14.92 9.31
N ASN A 140 0.83 16.10 8.94
CA ASN A 140 0.39 17.11 9.91
C ASN A 140 -0.95 16.72 10.57
N GLN A 141 -1.89 16.19 9.79
CA GLN A 141 -3.25 15.89 10.24
C GLN A 141 -3.35 14.58 11.05
N TYR A 142 -2.71 13.52 10.57
CA TYR A 142 -2.77 12.18 11.17
C TYR A 142 -1.54 11.85 12.03
N GLY A 143 -0.54 12.72 12.00
CA GLY A 143 0.70 12.58 12.76
C GLY A 143 1.71 11.64 12.12
N ARG A 144 2.93 11.69 12.67
CA ARG A 144 4.05 10.83 12.30
C ARG A 144 4.16 9.69 13.31
N GLN A 145 4.18 8.47 12.83
CA GLN A 145 4.43 7.28 13.64
C GLN A 145 5.85 6.81 13.38
N ARG A 146 6.68 6.83 14.42
CA ARG A 146 8.06 6.37 14.35
C ARG A 146 8.18 5.02 15.02
N GLN A 147 8.88 4.10 14.37
CA GLN A 147 9.15 2.78 14.91
C GLN A 147 10.65 2.61 15.09
N GLN A 148 11.05 2.27 16.32
CA GLN A 148 12.42 1.94 16.63
C GLN A 148 12.69 0.49 16.21
N ASN A 149 13.53 0.32 15.18
CA ASN A 149 14.02 -0.97 14.75
C ASN A 149 15.43 -1.22 15.30
N ARG A 150 15.99 -2.40 15.05
CA ARG A 150 17.36 -2.75 15.47
C ARG A 150 18.37 -1.96 14.64
N GLY A 151 18.76 -0.79 15.16
CA GLY A 151 19.81 0.07 14.59
C GLY A 151 19.35 1.16 13.63
N TYR A 152 18.04 1.34 13.43
CA TYR A 152 17.47 2.42 12.61
C TYR A 152 16.05 2.77 13.07
N VAL A 153 15.56 3.94 12.65
CA VAL A 153 14.19 4.40 12.91
C VAL A 153 13.45 4.55 11.60
N SER A 154 12.28 3.93 11.46
CA SER A 154 11.38 4.17 10.33
C SER A 154 10.30 5.19 10.69
N GLU A 155 9.74 5.87 9.70
CA GLU A 155 8.64 6.82 9.86
C GLU A 155 7.51 6.48 8.90
N SER A 156 6.29 6.43 9.41
CA SER A 156 5.06 6.20 8.64
C SER A 156 3.95 7.16 9.03
N VAL A 157 2.95 7.27 8.17
CA VAL A 157 1.67 7.92 8.47
C VAL A 157 0.54 6.92 8.26
N PHE A 158 -0.45 6.95 9.15
CA PHE A 158 -1.62 6.08 9.08
C PHE A 158 -2.79 6.91 8.57
N VAL A 159 -3.18 6.68 7.32
CA VAL A 159 -4.18 7.50 6.63
C VAL A 159 -5.48 6.70 6.49
N PRO A 160 -6.65 7.27 6.85
CA PRO A 160 -7.93 6.61 6.63
C PRO A 160 -8.13 6.19 5.18
N ILE A 161 -8.62 4.98 4.95
CA ILE A 161 -8.86 4.42 3.61
C ILE A 161 -9.76 5.34 2.77
N VAL A 162 -10.80 5.93 3.38
CA VAL A 162 -11.71 6.86 2.71
C VAL A 162 -10.97 8.09 2.18
N THR A 163 -10.05 8.67 2.96
CA THR A 163 -9.21 9.81 2.55
C THR A 163 -8.34 9.45 1.35
N ILE A 164 -7.83 8.21 1.29
CA ILE A 164 -7.00 7.75 0.17
C ILE A 164 -7.85 7.59 -1.09
N HIS A 165 -9.04 6.98 -0.97
CA HIS A 165 -9.97 6.88 -2.10
C HIS A 165 -10.38 8.25 -2.63
N ASP A 166 -10.72 9.19 -1.75
CA ASP A 166 -11.09 10.55 -2.14
C ASP A 166 -9.96 11.24 -2.90
N ALA A 167 -8.73 11.13 -2.42
CA ALA A 167 -7.57 11.72 -3.07
C ALA A 167 -7.22 11.05 -4.41
N LEU A 168 -7.35 9.72 -4.51
CA LEU A 168 -7.19 9.00 -5.78
C LEU A 168 -8.27 9.39 -6.78
N ASN A 169 -9.52 9.50 -6.35
CA ASN A 169 -10.63 9.93 -7.21
C ASN A 169 -10.38 11.34 -7.75
N GLN A 170 -9.95 12.27 -6.91
CA GLN A 170 -9.57 13.62 -7.34
C GLN A 170 -8.43 13.59 -8.37
N TYR A 171 -7.40 12.78 -8.11
CA TYR A 171 -6.28 12.59 -9.04
C TYR A 171 -6.75 12.07 -10.41
N TYR A 172 -7.57 11.02 -10.46
CA TYR A 172 -8.09 10.50 -11.73
C TYR A 172 -8.97 11.51 -12.46
N MET A 173 -9.80 12.26 -11.74
CA MET A 173 -10.63 13.30 -12.35
C MET A 173 -9.77 14.43 -12.94
N SER A 174 -8.67 14.82 -12.28
CA SER A 174 -7.75 15.82 -12.84
C SER A 174 -7.01 15.32 -14.08
N GLU A 175 -6.58 14.06 -14.10
CA GLU A 175 -5.92 13.47 -15.27
C GLU A 175 -6.88 13.38 -16.47
N LEU A 176 -8.14 12.98 -16.22
CA LEU A 176 -9.18 12.93 -17.25
C LEU A 176 -9.49 14.32 -17.81
N GLN A 177 -9.52 15.35 -16.97
CA GLN A 177 -9.74 16.72 -17.40
C GLN A 177 -8.57 17.24 -18.25
N ALA A 178 -7.33 17.03 -17.79
CA ALA A 178 -6.13 17.42 -18.54
C ALA A 178 -6.05 16.72 -19.90
N GLU A 179 -6.46 15.46 -20.00
CA GLU A 179 -6.48 14.74 -21.26
C GLU A 179 -7.57 15.25 -22.22
N LYS A 180 -8.77 15.59 -21.70
CA LYS A 180 -9.83 16.22 -22.49
C LYS A 180 -9.39 17.55 -23.09
N GLU A 181 -8.71 18.38 -22.31
CA GLU A 181 -8.20 19.69 -22.75
C GLU A 181 -7.14 19.54 -23.86
N LYS A 182 -6.27 18.52 -23.78
CA LYS A 182 -5.31 18.21 -24.84
C LYS A 182 -5.97 17.73 -26.13
N LEU A 183 -7.01 16.90 -26.02
CA LEU A 183 -7.69 16.31 -27.18
C LEU A 183 -8.63 17.32 -27.87
N TYR A 184 -9.16 18.29 -27.13
CA TYR A 184 -10.14 19.27 -27.64
C TYR A 184 -9.81 20.70 -27.19
N PRO A 185 -8.71 21.31 -27.68
CA PRO A 185 -8.25 22.62 -27.22
C PRO A 185 -9.22 23.78 -27.57
N ASP A 186 -10.05 23.63 -28.61
CA ASP A 186 -10.88 24.70 -29.17
C ASP A 186 -12.37 24.67 -28.71
N ARG A 187 -12.71 23.95 -27.63
CA ARG A 187 -14.10 23.85 -27.11
C ARG A 187 -14.33 24.55 -25.76
N ASN A 188 -13.68 25.69 -25.55
CA ASN A 188 -14.01 26.63 -24.47
C ASN A 188 -14.74 27.85 -25.01
#